data_AF-A0A2R6KZI1-F1
#
_entry.id   AF-A0A2R6KZI1-F1
#
_cell.length_a   1.000
_cell.length_b   1.000
_cell.length_c   1.000
_cell.angle_alpha   90.00
_cell.angle_beta   90.00
_cell.angle_gamma   90.00
#
_symmetry.space_group_name_H-M   'P 1'
#
loop_
_entity.id
_entity.type
_entity.pdbx_description
1 polymer ?
#
loop_
_entity_poly.entity_id
_entity_poly.type
_entity_poly.pdbx_seq_one_letter_code
_entity_poly.pdbx_strand_id
1 'polypeptide(L)' 'EVGADLVVMGTHGRTGLDRHLLGSVTEKVVRTADVPVLTVRAPDDEEGAESGADADPAEEN' A
#
# COMPACT_ATOMS: atom_id res chain seq x y z
N GLU A 1 -2.75 -21.51 17.27
CA GLU A 1 -1.88 -20.35 16.98
C GLU A 1 -0.56 -20.83 16.42
N VAL A 2 0.10 -20.00 15.64
CA VAL A 2 1.43 -20.28 15.07
C VAL A 2 2.40 -19.34 15.78
N GLY A 3 3.38 -19.87 16.51
CA GLY A 3 4.41 -19.06 17.20
C GLY A 3 5.40 -18.48 16.19
N ALA A 4 4.93 -17.58 15.34
CA ALA A 4 5.72 -16.99 14.28
C ALA A 4 6.56 -15.84 14.82
N ASP A 5 7.83 -15.77 14.41
CA ASP A 5 8.74 -14.67 14.76
C ASP A 5 8.66 -13.49 13.77
N LEU A 6 7.93 -13.64 12.65
CA LEU A 6 7.80 -12.64 11.58
C LEU A 6 6.53 -12.89 10.74
N VAL A 7 5.87 -11.81 10.34
CA VAL A 7 4.79 -11.82 9.33
C VAL A 7 5.26 -11.17 8.04
N VAL A 8 5.01 -11.82 6.90
CA VAL A 8 5.30 -11.27 5.56
C VAL A 8 4.00 -11.09 4.79
N MET A 9 3.76 -9.90 4.25
CA MET A 9 2.57 -9.57 3.46
C MET A 9 2.92 -8.89 2.15
N GLY A 10 2.26 -9.30 1.07
CA GLY A 10 2.25 -8.53 -0.17
C GLY A 10 1.28 -7.35 -0.09
N THR A 11 1.66 -6.20 -0.65
CA THR A 11 0.77 -5.07 -0.88
C THR A 11 0.43 -4.98 -2.37
N HIS A 12 -0.80 -4.57 -2.70
CA HIS A 12 -1.24 -4.52 -4.09
C HIS A 12 -0.56 -3.37 -4.83
N GLY A 13 0.16 -3.69 -5.91
CA GLY A 13 0.81 -2.74 -6.82
C GLY A 13 0.13 -2.66 -8.18
N ARG A 14 -1.19 -2.85 -8.27
CA ARG A 14 -1.92 -2.75 -9.54
C ARG A 14 -3.19 -1.91 -9.39
N THR A 15 -3.24 -0.85 -10.19
CA THR A 15 -4.35 0.08 -10.45
C THR A 15 -4.87 0.91 -9.26
N GLY A 16 -4.49 2.19 -9.25
CA GLY A 16 -5.45 3.27 -9.00
C GLY A 16 -5.70 3.74 -7.57
N LEU A 17 -5.05 3.18 -6.53
CA LEU A 17 -5.12 3.75 -5.19
C LEU A 17 -3.72 4.15 -4.77
N ASP A 18 -3.49 5.47 -4.77
CA ASP A 18 -2.32 6.21 -4.31
C ASP A 18 -1.04 5.39 -4.12
N ARG A 19 0.02 5.81 -4.80
CA ARG A 19 1.40 5.26 -4.70
C ARG A 19 1.98 5.25 -3.27
N HIS A 20 1.19 5.68 -2.28
CA HIS A 20 1.51 5.84 -0.87
C HIS A 20 0.60 5.10 0.13
N LEU A 21 -0.46 4.39 -0.32
CA LEU A 21 -1.38 3.72 0.62
C LEU A 21 -1.00 2.25 0.88
N LEU A 22 -0.77 1.92 2.16
CA LEU A 22 -0.34 0.60 2.65
C LEU A 22 -1.42 -0.50 2.49
N GLY A 23 -2.68 -0.14 2.25
CA GLY A 23 -3.85 -1.02 2.23
C GLY A 23 -4.43 -1.25 3.63
N SER A 24 -5.77 -1.31 3.75
CA SER A 24 -6.46 -1.32 5.06
C SER A 24 -6.24 -2.59 5.90
N VAL A 25 -5.96 -3.73 5.26
CA VAL A 25 -5.62 -4.97 5.97
C VAL A 25 -4.19 -4.90 6.50
N THR A 26 -3.26 -4.55 5.61
CA THR A 26 -1.84 -4.42 5.95
C THR A 26 -1.63 -3.38 7.05
N GLU A 27 -2.32 -2.24 6.98
CA GLU A 27 -2.28 -1.18 7.99
C GLU A 27 -2.74 -1.68 9.37
N LYS A 28 -3.86 -2.40 9.43
CA LYS A 28 -4.30 -3.00 10.70
C LYS A 28 -3.27 -3.97 11.25
N VAL A 29 -2.76 -4.89 10.42
CA VAL A 29 -1.78 -5.89 10.86
C VAL A 29 -0.50 -5.25 11.34
N VAL A 30 0.04 -4.26 10.62
CA VAL A 30 1.25 -3.52 11.05
C VAL A 30 1.02 -2.80 12.38
N ARG A 31 -0.17 -2.28 12.64
CA ARG A 31 -0.49 -1.57 13.89
C ARG A 31 -0.73 -2.47 15.09
N THR A 32 -1.07 -3.75 14.88
CA THR A 32 -1.52 -4.64 15.96
C THR A 32 -0.68 -5.90 16.12
N ALA A 33 0.28 -6.19 15.23
CA ALA A 33 1.09 -7.39 15.34
C ALA A 33 2.06 -7.31 16.52
N ASP A 34 2.13 -8.39 17.29
CA ASP A 34 3.08 -8.55 18.40
C ASP A 34 4.51 -8.89 17.91
N VAL A 35 4.66 -9.19 16.62
CA VAL A 35 5.92 -9.54 15.97
C VAL A 35 6.17 -8.64 14.75
N PRO A 36 7.43 -8.50 14.31
CA PRO A 36 7.76 -7.69 13.14
C PRO A 36 6.93 -8.05 11.91
N VAL A 37 6.67 -7.04 11.07
CA VAL A 37 5.91 -7.18 9.81
C VAL A 37 6.73 -6.64 8.65
N LEU A 38 6.98 -7.47 7.65
CA LEU A 38 7.65 -7.10 6.40
C LEU A 38 6.61 -6.99 5.28
N THR A 39 6.50 -5.81 4.67
CA THR A 39 5.63 -5.58 3.52
C THR A 39 6.42 -5.59 2.22
N VAL A 40 5.90 -6.28 1.22
CA VAL A 40 6.50 -6.40 -0.11
C VAL A 40 5.58 -5.75 -1.12
N ARG A 41 6.05 -4.68 -1.76
CA ARG A 41 5.35 -4.03 -2.88
C ARG A 41 5.78 -4.71 -4.18
N ALA A 42 4.80 -5.07 -5.02
CA ALA A 42 5.11 -5.50 -6.38
C ALA A 42 5.79 -4.33 -7.13
N PRO A 43 6.81 -4.60 -7.97
CA PRO A 43 7.35 -3.57 -8.84
C PRO A 43 6.22 -2.94 -9.66
N ASP A 44 6.24 -1.62 -9.81
CA ASP A 44 5.32 -0.93 -10.70
C ASP A 44 5.63 -1.42 -12.13
N ASP A 45 4.72 -2.17 -12.74
CA ASP A 45 4.75 -2.39 -14.19
C ASP A 45 4.42 -1.02 -14.81
N GLU A 46 5.43 -0.15 -14.97
CA GLU A 46 5.31 1.15 -15.64
C GLU A 46 5.00 0.93 -17.13
N GLU A 47 3.75 0.59 -17.46
CA GLU A 47 3.19 0.71 -18.80
C GLU A 47 1.66 0.63 -18.70
N GLY A 48 1.01 1.80 -18.65
CA GLY A 48 -0.41 1.95 -19.00
C GLY A 48 -1.39 2.12 -17.84
N ALA A 49 -1.49 3.33 -17.31
CA ALA A 49 -2.78 4.02 -17.11
C ALA A 49 -2.52 5.37 -16.42
N GLU A 50 -2.30 6.39 -17.22
CA GLU A 50 -2.65 7.76 -16.83
C GLU A 50 -4.17 7.78 -16.67
N SER A 51 -4.68 7.70 -15.45
CA SER A 51 -6.06 8.05 -15.16
C SER A 51 -6.05 9.02 -14.00
N GLY A 52 -6.42 10.27 -14.32
CA GLY A 52 -6.10 11.45 -13.56
C GLY A 52 -6.65 11.49 -12.14
N ALA A 53 -5.85 12.10 -11.27
CA ALA A 53 -6.28 12.74 -10.04
C ALA A 53 -5.21 13.74 -9.55
N ASP A 54 -4.52 14.45 -10.45
CA ASP A 54 -3.69 15.61 -10.09
C ASP A 54 -4.48 16.91 -10.36
N ALA A 55 -5.70 16.98 -9.82
CA ALA A 55 -6.37 18.27 -9.65
C ALA A 55 -6.03 18.75 -8.23
N ASP A 56 -4.99 19.58 -8.13
CA ASP A 56 -4.70 20.38 -6.95
C ASP A 56 -5.87 21.36 -6.71
N PRO A 57 -6.64 21.26 -5.60
CA PRO A 57 -7.80 22.11 -5.38
C PRO A 57 -7.42 23.50 -4.80
N ALA A 58 -6.15 23.92 -4.87
CA ALA A 58 -5.70 25.16 -4.23
C ALA A 58 -5.55 26.39 -5.16
N GLU A 59 -5.88 26.32 -6.45
CA GLU A 59 -5.70 27.45 -7.38
C GLU A 59 -6.98 27.85 -8.13
N GLU A 60 -8.03 28.29 -7.43
CA GLU A 60 -8.99 29.23 -8.00
C GLU A 60 -9.27 30.36 -6.99
N ASN A 61 -9.11 31.60 -7.49
CA ASN A 61 -9.28 32.88 -6.77
C ASN A 61 -10.71 33.09 -6.27
#